data_AF-A0A2V7VIB6-F1
#
_entry.id   AF-A0A2V7VIB6-F1
#
_cell.length_a   1.000
_cell.length_b   1.000
_cell.length_c   1.000
_cell.angle_alpha   90.00
_cell.angle_beta   90.00
_cell.angle_gamma   90.00
#
_symmetry.space_group_name_H-M   'P 1'
#
loop_
_entity.id
_entity.type
_entity.pdbx_description
1 polymer ?
#
loop_
_entity_poly.entity_id
_entity_poly.type
_entity_poly.pdbx_seq_one_letter_code
_entity_poly.pdbx_strand_id
1 'polypeptide(L)' 'MSVHVPLLPRPPWIKARAPIGENYERLRGLMRELDLHTVCEEARCPNV' A
#
# COMPACT_ATOMS: atom_id res chain seq x y z
N MET A 1 9.64 18.89 -22.03
CA MET A 1 10.31 17.65 -22.48
C MET A 1 10.27 16.67 -21.31
N SER A 2 9.55 15.55 -21.44
CA SER A 2 9.50 14.54 -20.36
C SER A 2 10.60 13.51 -20.61
N VAL A 3 11.57 13.41 -19.70
CA VAL A 3 12.63 12.41 -19.76
C VAL A 3 12.04 11.11 -19.22
N HIS A 4 11.85 10.10 -20.07
CA HIS A 4 11.37 8.80 -19.63
C HIS A 4 12.55 7.99 -19.08
N VAL A 5 12.60 7.81 -17.75
CA VAL A 5 13.55 6.91 -17.11
C VAL A 5 12.94 5.51 -17.05
N PRO A 6 13.58 4.48 -17.60
CA PRO A 6 13.06 3.12 -17.55
C PRO A 6 13.00 2.62 -16.11
N LEU A 7 11.94 1.90 -15.77
CA LEU A 7 11.78 1.30 -14.45
C LEU A 7 12.83 0.20 -14.24
N LEU A 8 13.65 0.36 -13.21
CA LEU A 8 14.60 -0.68 -12.80
C LEU A 8 13.85 -1.83 -12.10
N PRO A 9 14.29 -3.08 -12.29
CA PRO A 9 13.72 -4.22 -11.58
C PRO A 9 13.94 -4.06 -10.08
N ARG A 10 12.95 -4.49 -9.29
CA ARG A 10 13.07 -4.52 -7.83
C ARG A 10 14.14 -5.55 -7.42
N PRO A 11 15.03 -5.22 -6.47
CA PRO A 11 15.95 -6.20 -5.91
C PRO A 11 15.23 -7.39 -5.26
N PRO A 12 15.84 -8.59 -5.23
CA PRO A 12 15.16 -9.79 -4.76
C PRO A 12 14.78 -9.75 -3.26
N TRP A 13 15.40 -8.90 -2.46
CA TRP A 13 15.07 -8.74 -1.03
C TRP A 13 13.89 -7.78 -0.77
N ILE A 14 13.46 -6.99 -1.76
CA ILE A 14 12.29 -6.11 -1.64
C ILE A 14 11.06 -6.91 -2.03
N LYS A 15 10.35 -7.44 -1.03
CA LYS A 15 9.11 -8.21 -1.19
C LYS A 15 8.03 -7.64 -0.26
N ALA A 16 6.82 -7.52 -0.79
CA ALA A 16 5.64 -7.17 -0.01
C ALA A 16 4.81 -8.44 0.26
N ARG A 17 4.17 -8.50 1.41
CA ARG A 17 3.12 -9.50 1.66
C ARG A 17 1.78 -8.85 1.37
N ALA A 18 0.84 -9.62 0.86
CA ALA A 18 -0.52 -9.12 0.70
C ALA A 18 -1.11 -8.84 2.09
N PRO A 19 -1.81 -7.70 2.28
CA PRO A 19 -2.57 -7.46 3.49
C PRO A 19 -3.70 -8.48 3.57
N ILE A 20 -3.57 -9.44 4.47
CA ILE A 20 -4.54 -10.53 4.67
C ILE A 20 -4.83 -10.69 6.15
N GLY A 21 -6.06 -11.11 6.45
CA GLY A 21 -6.49 -11.49 7.80
C GLY A 21 -7.51 -10.53 8.40
N GLU A 22 -8.20 -11.03 9.43
CA GLU A 22 -9.34 -10.38 10.07
C GLU A 22 -9.01 -8.99 10.64
N ASN A 23 -7.82 -8.82 11.22
CA ASN A 23 -7.39 -7.54 11.79
C ASN A 23 -7.28 -6.43 10.74
N TYR A 24 -6.75 -6.75 9.56
CA TYR A 24 -6.63 -5.79 8.47
C TYR A 24 -8.03 -5.41 7.95
N GLU A 25 -8.90 -6.40 7.73
CA GLU A 25 -10.28 -6.13 7.27
C GLU A 25 -11.07 -5.30 8.26
N ARG A 26 -10.94 -5.58 9.57
CA ARG A 26 -11.57 -4.78 10.62
C ARG A 26 -11.05 -3.35 10.65
N LEU A 27 -9.73 -3.15 10.56
CA LEU A 27 -9.13 -1.83 10.52
C LEU A 27 -9.59 -1.05 9.29
N ARG A 28 -9.62 -1.70 8.13
CA ARG A 28 -10.10 -1.13 6.86
C ARG A 28 -11.57 -0.75 6.90
N GLY A 29 -12.40 -1.59 7.51
CA GLY A 29 -13.81 -1.28 7.76
C GLY A 29 -13.97 -0.03 8.62
N LEU A 30 -13.28 0.03 9.76
CA LEU A 30 -13.31 1.17 10.67
C LEU A 30 -12.88 2.48 9.98
N MET A 31 -11.82 2.47 9.18
CA MET A 31 -11.36 3.67 8.47
C MET A 31 -12.44 4.20 7.50
N ARG A 32 -13.16 3.29 6.82
CA ARG A 32 -14.24 3.67 5.88
C ARG A 32 -15.49 4.17 6.59
N GLU A 33 -15.87 3.51 7.68
CA GLU A 33 -17.02 3.92 8.50
C GLU A 33 -16.86 5.33 9.07
N LEU A 34 -15.62 5.70 9.39
CA LEU A 34 -15.27 7.00 9.96
C LEU A 34 -14.82 8.04 8.91
N ASP A 35 -14.88 7.72 7.62
CA ASP A 35 -14.43 8.59 6.52
C ASP A 35 -12.99 9.12 6.71
N LEU A 36 -12.07 8.22 7.11
CA LEU A 36 -10.68 8.55 7.40
C LEU A 36 -9.76 8.25 6.22
N HIS A 37 -8.82 9.16 5.99
CA HIS A 37 -7.71 8.96 5.06
C HIS A 37 -6.44 8.55 5.80
N THR A 38 -5.69 7.63 5.23
CA THR A 38 -4.37 7.23 5.77
C THR A 38 -3.29 7.26 4.71
N VAL A 39 -2.07 7.61 5.14
CA VAL A 39 -0.88 7.52 4.28
C VAL A 39 -0.66 6.09 3.75
N CYS A 40 -1.08 5.07 4.51
CA CYS A 40 -0.93 3.68 4.12
C CYS A 40 -1.71 3.37 2.83
N GLU A 41 -2.95 3.83 2.71
CA GLU A 41 -3.77 3.63 1.51
C GLU A 41 -3.42 4.62 0.39
N GLU A 42 -3.33 5.91 0.70
CA GLU A 42 -3.09 6.98 -0.30
C GLU A 42 -1.74 6.83 -1.00
N ALA A 43 -0.69 6.45 -0.26
CA ALA A 43 0.64 6.24 -0.83
C ALA A 43 0.83 4.83 -1.42
N ARG A 44 -0.17 3.95 -1.32
CA ARG A 44 -0.07 2.52 -1.66
C ARG A 44 1.14 1.86 -0.98
N CYS A 45 1.22 2.05 0.34
CA CYS A 45 2.30 1.50 1.15
C CYS A 45 2.32 -0.04 1.03
N PRO A 46 3.47 -0.66 0.70
CA PRO A 46 3.56 -2.12 0.54
C PRO A 46 3.48 -2.91 1.87
N ASN A 47 3.37 -2.21 3.01
CA ASN A 47 3.40 -2.77 4.35
C ASN A 47 2.08 -2.55 5.12
N VAL A 48 1.00 -2.21 4.41
CA VAL A 48 -0.33 -2.10 5.03
C VAL A 48 -0.83 -3.45 5.56
#